data_AF-A0AAE1VDY4-F1
#
_entry.id   AF-A0AAE1VDY4-F1
#
_cell.length_a   1.000
_cell.length_b   1.000
_cell.length_c   1.000
_cell.angle_alpha   90.00
_cell.angle_beta   90.00
_cell.angle_gamma   90.00
#
_symmetry.space_group_name_H-M   'P 1'
#
loop_
_entity.id
_entity.type
_entity.pdbx_description
1 polymer ?
#
loop_
_entity_poly.entity_id
_entity_poly.type
_entity_poly.pdbx_seq_one_letter_code
_entity_poly.pdbx_strand_id
1 'polypeptide(L)'
;MSKVRDRTEDFKDVAHRSALSLGYDESKTAALLASFIMHKPRQRSGFTRAALKTLESIGALEQFLMKHKKDYVDLHRTTEQERDSIEHEVTIFVKSCKEQIDVLRNSIMSWTQIQKDGLD
;
A
#
# COMPACT_ATOMS: atom_id res chain seq x y z
N MET A 1 21.84 -5.53 -22.39
CA MET A 1 21.15 -5.50 -21.08
C MET A 1 21.64 -6.67 -20.26
N SER A 2 22.44 -6.42 -19.22
CA SER A 2 22.97 -7.47 -18.34
C SER A 2 21.81 -8.10 -17.58
N LYS A 3 21.50 -9.37 -17.85
CA LYS A 3 20.50 -10.12 -17.10
C LYS A 3 21.08 -10.36 -15.70
N VAL A 4 20.70 -9.54 -14.73
CA VAL A 4 21.13 -9.71 -13.34
C VAL A 4 20.72 -11.11 -12.90
N ARG A 5 21.70 -11.94 -12.52
CA ARG A 5 21.45 -13.30 -12.01
C ARG A 5 20.71 -13.17 -10.68
N ASP A 6 19.62 -13.91 -10.52
CA ASP A 6 18.97 -14.06 -9.22
C ASP A 6 19.94 -14.74 -8.24
N ARG A 7 20.21 -14.09 -7.11
CA ARG A 7 21.13 -14.56 -6.05
C ARG A 7 20.40 -14.98 -4.78
N THR A 8 19.08 -15.17 -4.86
CA THR A 8 18.26 -15.54 -3.70
C THR A 8 18.73 -16.86 -3.08
N GLU A 9 19.07 -17.86 -3.90
CA GLU A 9 19.58 -19.14 -3.41
C GLU A 9 20.99 -19.03 -2.80
N ASP A 10 21.87 -18.22 -3.42
CA ASP A 10 23.21 -17.94 -2.85
C ASP A 10 23.07 -17.34 -1.43
N PHE A 11 22.10 -16.45 -1.23
CA PHE A 11 21.83 -15.82 0.06
C PHE A 11 21.29 -16.83 1.09
N LYS A 12 20.30 -17.67 0.71
CA LYS A 12 19.73 -18.69 1.61
C LYS A 12 20.81 -19.67 2.08
N ASP A 13 21.68 -20.09 1.17
CA ASP A 13 22.78 -21.01 1.48
C ASP A 13 23.82 -20.38 2.41
N VAL A 14 24.20 -19.12 2.19
CA VAL A 14 25.10 -18.40 3.10
C VAL A 14 24.46 -18.21 4.47
N ALA A 15 23.18 -17.84 4.55
CA ALA A 15 22.46 -17.69 5.80
C ALA A 15 22.38 -19.01 6.59
N HIS A 16 22.11 -20.12 5.90
CA HIS A 16 22.08 -21.45 6.49
C HIS A 16 23.44 -21.85 7.07
N ARG A 17 24.51 -21.72 6.27
CA ARG A 17 25.89 -22.03 6.72
C ARG A 17 26.32 -21.16 7.90
N SER A 18 25.93 -19.88 7.89
CA SER A 18 26.22 -18.95 8.98
C SER A 18 25.49 -19.35 10.27
N ALA A 19 24.21 -19.71 10.19
CA ALA A 19 23.44 -20.18 11.35
C ALA A 19 24.06 -21.43 12.00
N LEU A 20 24.48 -22.40 11.19
CA LEU A 20 25.19 -23.59 11.68
C LEU A 20 26.51 -23.23 12.36
N SER A 21 27.30 -22.31 11.77
CA SER A 21 28.56 -21.86 12.37
C SER A 21 28.37 -21.12 13.70
N LEU A 22 27.22 -20.49 13.89
CA LEU A 22 26.82 -19.82 15.14
C LEU A 22 26.18 -20.76 16.16
N GLY A 23 26.12 -22.07 15.88
CA GLY A 23 25.59 -23.08 16.79
C GLY A 23 24.07 -23.07 16.93
N TYR A 24 23.33 -22.63 15.89
CA TYR A 24 21.88 -22.72 15.91
C TYR A 24 21.44 -24.18 15.96
N ASP A 25 20.51 -24.50 16.86
CA ASP A 25 19.88 -25.82 16.91
C ASP A 25 18.98 -26.06 15.68
N GLU A 26 18.56 -27.31 15.50
CA GLU A 26 17.74 -27.73 14.35
C GLU A 26 16.42 -26.95 14.27
N SER A 27 15.81 -26.63 15.42
CA SER A 27 14.57 -25.84 15.50
C SER A 27 14.76 -24.40 15.04
N LYS A 28 15.82 -23.72 15.50
CA LYS A 28 16.17 -22.35 15.10
C LYS A 28 16.57 -22.26 13.63
N THR A 29 17.28 -23.28 13.13
CA THR A 29 17.68 -23.36 11.72
C THR A 29 16.46 -23.58 10.83
N ALA A 30 15.55 -24.48 11.22
CA ALA A 30 14.28 -24.68 10.51
C ALA A 30 13.41 -23.42 10.51
N ALA A 31 13.31 -22.71 11.64
CA ALA A 31 12.58 -21.46 11.74
C ALA A 31 13.16 -20.35 10.84
N LEU A 32 14.50 -20.26 10.74
CA LEU A 32 15.18 -19.34 9.83
C LEU A 32 14.85 -19.67 8.37
N LEU A 33 14.97 -20.93 7.94
CA LEU A 33 14.66 -21.34 6.57
C LEU A 33 13.18 -21.14 6.23
N ALA A 34 12.29 -21.45 7.16
CA ALA A 34 10.85 -21.23 7.01
C ALA A 34 10.52 -19.73 6.83
N SER A 35 11.29 -18.83 7.44
CA SER A 35 11.12 -17.38 7.28
C SER A 35 11.44 -16.87 5.87
N PHE A 36 12.22 -17.61 5.08
CA PHE A 36 12.46 -17.28 3.68
C PHE A 36 11.32 -17.71 2.75
N ILE A 37 10.52 -18.69 3.19
CA ILE A 37 9.37 -19.21 2.43
C ILE A 37 8.11 -18.44 2.82
N MET A 38 7.87 -18.25 4.12
CA MET A 38 6.76 -17.47 4.63
C MET A 38 7.12 -15.99 4.57
N HIS A 39 6.50 -15.25 3.66
CA HIS A 39 6.55 -13.79 3.68
C HIS A 39 5.94 -13.29 4.99
N LYS A 40 6.80 -13.01 5.98
CA LYS A 40 6.39 -12.28 7.18
C LYS A 40 5.74 -10.99 6.68
N PRO A 41 4.48 -10.68 7.06
CA PRO A 41 3.85 -9.45 6.62
C PRO A 41 4.75 -8.30 7.07
N ARG A 42 5.35 -7.63 6.08
CA ARG A 42 6.23 -6.50 6.34
C ARG A 42 5.42 -5.51 7.16
N GLN A 43 5.88 -5.18 8.36
CA GLN A 43 5.22 -4.17 9.19
C GLN A 43 5.24 -2.87 8.39
N ARG A 44 4.11 -2.55 7.77
CA ARG A 44 3.96 -1.35 6.95
C ARG A 44 3.96 -0.16 7.90
N SER A 45 4.80 0.84 7.61
CA SER A 45 4.78 2.09 8.36
C SER A 45 3.39 2.74 8.28
N GLY A 46 3.10 3.65 9.22
CA GLY A 46 1.87 4.44 9.18
C GLY A 46 1.68 5.13 7.82
N PHE A 47 2.77 5.65 7.25
CA PHE A 47 2.81 6.22 5.91
C PHE A 47 2.42 5.22 4.82
N THR A 48 3.07 4.05 4.76
CA THR A 48 2.75 3.03 3.73
C THR A 48 1.31 2.55 3.83
N ARG A 49 0.78 2.44 5.05
CA ARG A 49 -0.63 2.05 5.27
C ARG A 49 -1.59 3.12 4.76
N ALA A 50 -1.33 4.40 5.07
CA ALA A 50 -2.11 5.51 4.54
C ALA A 50 -2.05 5.59 3.01
N ALA A 51 -0.87 5.30 2.42
CA ALA A 51 -0.67 5.37 0.97
C ALA A 51 -1.49 4.32 0.24
N LEU A 52 -1.48 3.09 0.76
CA LEU A 52 -2.26 2.00 0.19
C LEU A 52 -3.76 2.23 0.34
N LYS A 53 -4.21 2.74 1.50
CA LYS A 53 -5.62 3.09 1.68
C LYS A 53 -6.08 4.19 0.69
N THR A 54 -5.21 5.16 0.42
CA THR A 54 -5.45 6.21 -0.58
C THR A 54 -5.59 5.60 -1.97
N LEU A 55 -4.68 4.70 -2.35
CA LEU A 55 -4.74 3.98 -3.62
C LEU A 55 -6.04 3.17 -3.78
N GLU A 56 -6.42 2.42 -2.74
CA GLU A 56 -7.67 1.65 -2.71
C GLU A 56 -8.90 2.55 -2.90
N SER A 57 -8.92 3.71 -2.23
CA SER A 57 -10.02 4.67 -2.31
C SER A 57 -10.15 5.30 -3.69
N ILE A 58 -9.02 5.66 -4.32
CA ILE A 58 -8.99 6.16 -5.70
C ILE A 58 -9.50 5.08 -6.66
N GLY A 59 -9.04 3.83 -6.51
CA GLY A 59 -9.50 2.72 -7.35
C GLY A 59 -11.01 2.45 -7.21
N ALA A 60 -11.56 2.56 -6.00
CA ALA A 60 -13.00 2.44 -5.77
C ALA A 60 -13.78 3.56 -6.48
N LEU A 61 -13.29 4.80 -6.44
CA LEU A 61 -13.88 5.93 -7.17
C LEU A 61 -13.84 5.70 -8.69
N GLU A 62 -12.71 5.24 -9.24
CA GLU A 62 -12.60 4.95 -10.67
C GLU A 62 -13.61 3.88 -11.11
N GLN A 63 -13.74 2.81 -10.34
CA GLN A 63 -14.73 1.75 -10.60
C GLN A 63 -16.16 2.28 -10.52
N PHE A 64 -16.46 3.12 -9.52
CA PHE A 64 -17.76 3.76 -9.38
C PHE A 64 -18.09 4.62 -10.61
N LEU A 65 -17.16 5.49 -11.01
CA LEU A 65 -17.32 6.35 -12.18
C LEU A 65 -17.54 5.53 -13.45
N MET A 66 -16.75 4.47 -13.68
CA MET A 66 -16.92 3.62 -14.85
C MET A 66 -18.28 2.91 -14.87
N LYS A 67 -18.75 2.43 -13.72
CA LYS A 67 -20.06 1.77 -13.59
C LYS A 67 -21.22 2.72 -13.87
N HIS A 68 -21.16 3.94 -13.34
CA HIS A 68 -22.27 4.90 -13.39
C HIS A 68 -22.18 5.89 -14.57
N LYS A 69 -21.07 5.93 -15.32
CA LYS A 69 -20.86 6.86 -16.45
C LYS A 69 -22.00 6.83 -17.47
N LYS A 70 -22.43 5.63 -17.89
CA LYS A 70 -23.46 5.50 -18.93
C LYS A 70 -24.82 5.97 -18.41
N ASP A 71 -25.11 5.65 -17.14
CA ASP A 71 -26.35 6.02 -16.48
C ASP A 71 -26.37 7.53 -16.17
N TYR A 72 -25.21 8.17 -16.00
CA TYR A 72 -25.15 9.63 -15.80
C TYR A 72 -25.33 10.43 -17.10
N VAL A 73 -24.77 9.94 -18.22
CA VAL A 73 -24.75 10.67 -19.51
C VAL A 73 -26.04 10.50 -20.30
N ASP A 74 -26.74 9.38 -20.15
CA ASP A 74 -27.97 9.09 -20.90
C ASP A 74 -29.22 9.59 -20.16
N LEU A 75 -29.67 10.79 -20.52
CA LEU A 75 -30.85 11.44 -19.91
C LEU A 75 -32.15 10.61 -20.00
N HIS A 76 -32.25 9.65 -20.93
CA HIS A 76 -33.47 8.86 -21.12
C HIS A 76 -33.45 7.56 -20.32
N ARG A 77 -32.35 7.28 -19.62
CA ARG A 77 -32.09 6.01 -18.93
C ARG A 77 -32.17 6.11 -17.41
N THR A 78 -32.08 7.32 -16.87
CA THR A 78 -32.04 7.61 -15.43
C THR A 78 -32.83 8.86 -15.12
N THR A 79 -33.44 8.84 -13.95
CA THR A 79 -34.14 9.98 -13.36
C THR A 79 -33.15 11.03 -12.86
N GLU A 80 -33.63 12.27 -12.70
CA GLU A 80 -32.86 13.35 -12.07
C GLU A 80 -32.38 12.97 -10.67
N GLN A 81 -33.23 12.32 -9.87
CA GLN A 81 -32.89 11.84 -8.54
C GLN A 81 -31.74 10.81 -8.54
N GLU A 82 -31.69 9.91 -9.52
CA GLU A 82 -30.60 8.95 -9.66
C GLU A 82 -29.29 9.64 -10.04
N ARG A 83 -29.35 10.67 -10.90
CA ARG A 83 -28.19 11.50 -11.24
C ARG A 83 -27.67 12.27 -10.03
N ASP A 84 -28.55 12.90 -9.25
CA ASP A 84 -28.19 13.60 -8.02
C ASP A 84 -27.54 12.65 -7.02
N SER A 85 -28.05 11.41 -6.93
CA SER A 85 -27.47 10.38 -6.06
C SER A 85 -26.06 10.00 -6.50
N ILE A 86 -25.83 9.87 -7.82
CA ILE A 86 -24.48 9.64 -8.38
C ILE A 86 -23.55 10.81 -8.06
N GLU A 87 -24.00 12.06 -8.26
CA GLU A 87 -23.20 13.26 -7.96
C GLU A 87 -22.85 13.38 -6.48
N HIS A 88 -23.80 13.04 -5.60
CA HIS A 88 -23.59 13.01 -4.17
C HIS A 88 -22.51 12.01 -3.77
N GLU A 89 -22.60 10.76 -4.27
CA GLU A 89 -21.60 9.73 -4.02
C GLU A 89 -20.22 10.13 -4.53
N VAL A 90 -20.13 10.68 -5.76
CA VAL A 90 -18.85 11.21 -6.29
C VAL A 90 -18.27 12.29 -5.37
N THR A 91 -19.11 13.20 -4.87
CA THR A 91 -18.68 14.26 -3.95
C THR A 91 -18.12 13.67 -2.64
N ILE A 92 -18.79 12.65 -2.08
CA ILE A 92 -18.31 11.94 -0.89
C ILE A 92 -16.95 11.29 -1.17
N PHE A 93 -16.80 10.57 -2.28
CA PHE A 93 -15.54 9.93 -2.64
C PHE A 93 -14.40 10.93 -2.82
N VAL A 94 -14.63 12.03 -3.53
CA VAL A 94 -13.61 13.08 -3.74
C VAL A 94 -13.19 13.70 -2.41
N LYS A 95 -14.15 13.98 -1.51
CA LYS A 95 -13.86 14.49 -0.17
C LYS A 95 -13.01 13.49 0.63
N SER A 96 -13.37 12.21 0.61
CA SER A 96 -12.60 11.17 1.31
C SER A 96 -11.19 11.02 0.73
N CYS A 97 -11.03 11.06 -0.59
CA CYS A 97 -9.72 11.01 -1.24
C CYS A 97 -8.85 12.20 -0.83
N LYS A 98 -9.42 13.40 -0.80
CA LYS A 98 -8.73 14.60 -0.34
C LYS A 98 -8.25 14.45 1.11
N GLU A 99 -9.12 14.03 2.01
CA GLU A 99 -8.77 13.81 3.42
C GLU A 99 -7.62 12.81 3.58
N GLN A 100 -7.62 11.73 2.79
CA GLN A 100 -6.54 10.72 2.83
C GLN A 100 -5.21 11.26 2.27
N ILE A 101 -5.26 12.06 1.20
CA ILE A 101 -4.07 12.75 0.65
C ILE A 101 -3.51 13.75 1.66
N ASP A 102 -4.38 14.47 2.38
CA ASP A 102 -3.95 15.41 3.41
C ASP A 102 -3.26 14.68 4.59
N VAL A 103 -3.76 13.50 4.99
CA VAL A 103 -3.07 12.64 5.98
C VAL A 103 -1.68 12.25 5.50
N LEU A 104 -1.52 11.86 4.23
CA LEU A 104 -0.22 11.54 3.65
C LEU A 104 0.72 12.73 3.66
N ARG A 105 0.23 13.89 3.25
CA ARG A 105 1.02 15.13 3.22
C ARG A 105 1.49 15.53 4.61
N ASN A 106 0.59 15.49 5.60
CA ASN A 106 0.92 15.78 7.00
C ASN A 106 1.93 14.76 7.56
N SER A 107 1.79 13.48 7.18
CA SER A 107 2.75 12.44 7.52
C SER A 107 4.09 12.60 6.82
N ILE A 108 4.27 13.49 5.84
CA ILE A 108 5.60 13.81 5.29
C ILE A 108 6.14 15.05 6.02
N MET A 109 5.30 16.07 6.19
CA MET A 109 5.69 17.33 6.83
C MET A 109 6.14 17.12 8.29
N SER A 110 5.49 16.23 9.03
CA SER A 110 5.90 15.90 10.40
C SER A 110 7.32 15.34 10.48
N TRP A 111 7.74 14.53 9.50
CA TRP A 111 9.11 14.01 9.44
C TRP A 111 10.12 15.10 9.08
N THR A 112 9.74 16.04 8.21
CA THR A 112 10.61 17.18 7.86
C THR A 112 10.81 18.15 9.03
N GLN A 113 9.81 18.28 9.91
CA GLN A 113 9.89 19.11 11.11
C GLN A 113 10.81 18.45 12.15
N ILE A 114 10.67 17.14 12.39
CA ILE A 114 11.55 16.38 13.29
C ILE A 114 13.02 16.44 12.84
N GLN A 115 13.29 16.44 11.52
CA GLN A 115 14.67 16.61 11.03
C GLN A 115 15.23 18.02 11.23
N LYS A 116 14.39 19.05 11.29
CA LYS A 116 14.82 20.43 11.58
C LYS A 116 15.08 20.62 13.08
N ASP A 117 14.21 20.08 13.93
CA ASP A 117 14.28 20.27 15.37
C ASP A 117 15.37 19.41 16.04
N GLY A 118 15.94 18.41 15.34
CA GLY A 118 17.07 17.60 15.80
C GLY A 118 18.46 18.11 15.37
N LEU A 119 18.53 19.32 14.81
CA LEU A 119 19.77 19.97 14.37
C LEU A 119 20.13 21.24 15.19
N ASP A 120 19.33 21.56 16.21
CA ASP A 120 19.65 22.51 17.29
C ASP A 120 20.06 21.75 18.57
#